data_AF-A0A2G6HI07-F1
#
_entry.id   AF-A0A2G6HI07-F1
#
_cell.length_a   1.000
_cell.length_b   1.000
_cell.length_c   1.000
_cell.angle_alpha   90.00
_cell.angle_beta   90.00
_cell.angle_gamma   90.00
#
_symmetry.space_group_name_H-M   'P 1'
#
loop_
_entity.id
_entity.type
_entity.pdbx_description
1 polymer ?
#
loop_
_entity_poly.entity_id
_entity_poly.type
_entity_poly.pdbx_seq_one_letter_code
_entity_poly.pdbx_strand_id
1 'polypeptide(L)'
;MRNTTTKGVRGLVVFSKTQWLNTAVIVLLLGLAGFTHGQVFGGAKGYIAAAGGVLIGGLVALIAAKLRWDWLVTVLVLALSYLLFGGIFAVPEENIGYLFPTATTLKLLISQLWNGWLDSLTLQPPLRVFAGAAVLPLVVSMVCSAIAVTVVLRSENRQELALLPVALSGVIGILWGTQKAPLAQLLTALAIVIGILWTAWLAASRRQEKGARFLVTNQVKASPLMAIVSVLSCTAIAVGVSFVFPVSERKVFRDQIEPPLNIEAYHSPLTYFRNYSFNLKDETLFKVTNYPAGARLRLATLNAYDGVVYHIAETGPTDAFQRVGEMIGDSTDAGAKTLEVKVNEYSGNWMLGGDDVQSIKFTSQRAKLLAENLYYSAELETLFQRNSLVEGDTYQIAIVPKKTWTDSQLRNQKFAAVPLSKNEGVPDEVTRLASQITADITNPLQQVRAIESYLKDNGFFSNSNRSRAGHRAERIQTMLSEDQIVGDDEQYGVAMALMLGQLGIP
;
A
#
# COMPACT_ATOMS: atom_id res chain seq x y z
N MET A 1 -37.21 -54.59 -36.18
CA MET A 1 -37.91 -53.37 -35.70
C MET A 1 -37.00 -52.68 -34.69
N ARG A 2 -36.76 -51.38 -34.89
CA ARG A 2 -35.88 -50.53 -34.07
C ARG A 2 -36.48 -50.39 -32.66
N ASN A 3 -35.75 -50.82 -31.62
CA ASN A 3 -36.06 -50.41 -30.26
C ASN A 3 -35.53 -49.00 -30.05
N THR A 4 -36.47 -48.07 -29.99
CA THR A 4 -36.29 -46.67 -29.63
C THR A 4 -35.74 -46.55 -28.22
N THR A 5 -34.52 -46.01 -28.11
CA THR A 5 -33.95 -45.47 -26.87
C THR A 5 -34.85 -44.35 -26.35
N THR A 6 -35.59 -44.62 -25.29
CA THR A 6 -36.14 -43.60 -24.40
C THR A 6 -34.96 -42.89 -23.72
N LYS A 7 -34.63 -41.68 -24.20
CA LYS A 7 -33.79 -40.73 -23.47
C LYS A 7 -34.54 -40.33 -22.20
N GLY A 8 -34.30 -41.08 -21.12
CA GLY A 8 -34.80 -40.77 -19.80
C GLY A 8 -34.30 -39.41 -19.34
N VAL A 9 -35.23 -38.60 -18.83
CA VAL A 9 -34.99 -37.33 -18.15
C VAL A 9 -33.84 -37.51 -17.16
N ARG A 10 -32.75 -36.74 -17.31
CA ARG A 10 -31.64 -36.74 -16.35
C ARG A 10 -32.15 -36.23 -15.00
N GLY A 11 -32.49 -37.13 -14.09
CA GLY A 11 -32.92 -36.79 -12.75
C GLY A 11 -31.87 -35.97 -11.99
N LEU A 12 -32.31 -34.98 -11.21
CA LEU A 12 -31.46 -34.18 -10.33
C LEU A 12 -30.78 -35.10 -9.29
N VAL A 13 -29.49 -34.89 -9.06
CA VAL A 13 -28.76 -35.60 -8.01
C VAL A 13 -29.24 -35.10 -6.64
N VAL A 14 -29.58 -36.04 -5.74
CA VAL A 14 -29.92 -35.76 -4.34
C VAL A 14 -28.69 -36.04 -3.49
N PHE A 15 -28.19 -35.02 -2.78
CA PHE A 15 -27.02 -35.15 -1.91
C PHE A 15 -27.39 -35.68 -0.53
N SER A 16 -26.52 -36.50 0.05
CA SER A 16 -26.68 -37.02 1.41
C SER A 16 -26.39 -35.95 2.47
N LYS A 17 -26.83 -36.15 3.72
CA LYS A 17 -26.49 -35.27 4.85
C LYS A 17 -24.96 -35.12 5.03
N THR A 18 -24.21 -36.20 4.81
CA THR A 18 -22.75 -36.24 4.86
C THR A 18 -22.10 -35.35 3.79
N GLN A 19 -22.64 -35.34 2.56
CA GLN A 19 -22.15 -34.48 1.48
C GLN A 19 -22.39 -33.00 1.76
N TRP A 20 -23.53 -32.65 2.36
CA TRP A 20 -23.81 -31.28 2.81
C TRP A 20 -22.85 -30.85 3.93
N LEU A 21 -22.61 -31.72 4.91
CA LEU A 21 -21.65 -31.45 5.98
C LEU A 21 -20.22 -31.24 5.44
N ASN A 22 -19.75 -32.11 4.54
CA ASN A 22 -18.43 -31.96 3.91
C ASN A 22 -18.31 -30.66 3.11
N THR A 23 -19.36 -30.29 2.38
CA THR A 23 -19.37 -29.05 1.61
C THR A 23 -19.32 -27.84 2.55
N ALA A 24 -20.09 -27.86 3.65
CA ALA A 24 -20.08 -26.79 4.64
C ALA A 24 -18.70 -26.61 5.30
N VAL A 25 -18.02 -27.70 5.65
CA VAL A 25 -16.68 -27.65 6.24
C VAL A 25 -15.65 -27.10 5.25
N ILE A 26 -15.70 -27.50 3.98
CA ILE A 26 -14.79 -26.97 2.95
C ILE A 26 -15.05 -25.50 2.66
N VAL A 27 -16.32 -25.07 2.57
CA VAL A 27 -16.66 -23.65 2.41
C VAL A 27 -16.19 -22.82 3.60
N LEU A 28 -16.29 -23.35 4.83
CA LEU A 28 -15.75 -22.71 6.02
C LEU A 28 -14.22 -22.56 5.95
N LEU A 29 -13.51 -23.62 5.57
CA LEU A 29 -12.05 -23.60 5.41
C LEU A 29 -11.60 -22.63 4.30
N LEU A 30 -12.33 -22.55 3.19
CA LEU A 30 -12.10 -21.56 2.13
C LEU A 30 -12.38 -20.14 2.60
N GLY A 31 -13.41 -19.94 3.42
CA GLY A 31 -13.69 -18.65 4.06
C GLY A 31 -12.54 -18.20 4.95
N LEU A 32 -12.04 -19.10 5.82
CA LEU A 32 -10.86 -18.87 6.67
C LEU A 32 -9.61 -18.56 5.84
N ALA A 33 -9.38 -19.28 4.74
CA ALA A 33 -8.30 -18.96 3.80
C ALA A 33 -8.49 -17.59 3.13
N GLY A 34 -9.72 -17.23 2.77
CA GLY A 34 -10.08 -15.93 2.20
C GLY A 34 -9.75 -14.74 3.09
N PHE A 35 -9.76 -14.91 4.43
CA PHE A 35 -9.35 -13.86 5.36
C PHE A 35 -7.89 -13.42 5.19
N THR A 36 -7.01 -14.29 4.67
CA THR A 36 -5.61 -13.94 4.41
C THR A 36 -5.47 -12.86 3.32
N HIS A 37 -6.45 -12.75 2.41
CA HIS A 37 -6.44 -11.77 1.32
C HIS A 37 -6.88 -10.37 1.75
N GLY A 38 -7.54 -10.21 2.91
CA GLY A 38 -8.22 -8.94 3.24
C GLY A 38 -7.32 -7.84 3.83
N GLN A 39 -6.26 -8.20 4.55
CA GLN A 39 -5.40 -7.24 5.27
C GLN A 39 -4.69 -6.25 4.33
N VAL A 40 -4.33 -6.70 3.13
CA VAL A 40 -3.62 -5.93 2.09
C VAL A 40 -4.42 -4.72 1.59
N PHE A 41 -5.74 -4.71 1.82
CA PHE A 41 -6.63 -3.66 1.32
C PHE A 41 -6.97 -2.60 2.38
N GLY A 42 -6.45 -2.71 3.62
CA GLY A 42 -6.72 -1.74 4.69
C GLY A 42 -8.20 -1.54 5.01
N GLY A 43 -9.07 -2.52 4.70
CA GLY A 43 -10.52 -2.41 4.83
C GLY A 43 -11.30 -3.63 4.33
N ALA A 44 -12.63 -3.53 4.28
CA ALA A 44 -13.52 -4.66 3.98
C ALA A 44 -13.43 -5.21 2.54
N LYS A 45 -12.91 -4.43 1.57
CA LYS A 45 -12.96 -4.78 0.13
C LYS A 45 -12.34 -6.14 -0.19
N GLY A 46 -11.14 -6.45 0.31
CA GLY A 46 -10.48 -7.72 0.05
C GLY A 46 -11.25 -8.93 0.63
N TYR A 47 -11.84 -8.77 1.81
CA TYR A 47 -12.67 -9.80 2.43
C TYR A 47 -13.96 -10.04 1.65
N ILE A 48 -14.62 -8.97 1.17
CA ILE A 48 -15.83 -9.06 0.35
C ILE A 48 -15.53 -9.75 -0.97
N ALA A 49 -14.40 -9.44 -1.61
CA ALA A 49 -13.98 -10.07 -2.86
C ALA A 49 -13.69 -11.57 -2.69
N ALA A 50 -12.93 -11.95 -1.66
CA ALA A 50 -12.66 -13.35 -1.36
C ALA A 50 -13.96 -14.12 -1.01
N ALA A 51 -14.82 -13.55 -0.17
CA ALA A 51 -16.11 -14.14 0.18
C ALA A 51 -17.02 -14.31 -1.05
N GLY A 52 -17.10 -13.28 -1.91
CA GLY A 52 -17.83 -13.33 -3.17
C GLY A 52 -17.29 -14.44 -4.09
N GLY A 53 -15.97 -14.61 -4.16
CA GLY A 53 -15.34 -15.67 -4.93
C GLY A 53 -15.70 -17.05 -4.41
N VAL A 54 -15.59 -17.27 -3.09
CA VAL A 54 -15.98 -18.54 -2.46
C VAL A 54 -17.44 -18.88 -2.75
N LEU A 55 -18.34 -17.89 -2.63
CA LEU A 55 -19.78 -18.05 -2.89
C LEU A 55 -20.07 -18.41 -4.34
N ILE A 56 -19.56 -17.63 -5.30
CA ILE A 56 -19.81 -17.86 -6.73
C ILE A 56 -19.24 -19.21 -7.16
N GLY A 57 -17.98 -19.49 -6.84
CA GLY A 57 -17.32 -20.75 -7.19
C GLY A 57 -18.03 -21.97 -6.59
N GLY A 58 -18.45 -21.86 -5.33
CA GLY A 58 -19.16 -22.92 -4.63
C GLY A 58 -20.55 -23.19 -5.21
N LEU A 59 -21.33 -22.14 -5.52
CA LEU A 59 -22.64 -22.26 -6.13
C LEU A 59 -22.57 -22.87 -7.53
N VAL A 60 -21.63 -22.41 -8.37
CA VAL A 60 -21.43 -22.97 -9.71
C VAL A 60 -21.06 -24.46 -9.63
N ALA A 61 -20.15 -24.84 -8.72
CA ALA A 61 -19.76 -26.24 -8.53
C ALA A 61 -20.92 -27.11 -8.00
N LEU A 62 -21.73 -26.59 -7.07
CA LEU A 62 -22.93 -27.26 -6.55
C LEU A 62 -23.95 -27.51 -7.66
N ILE A 63 -24.25 -26.49 -8.47
CA ILE A 63 -25.18 -26.59 -9.60
C ILE A 63 -24.63 -27.56 -10.66
N ALA A 64 -23.34 -27.46 -10.99
CA ALA A 64 -22.67 -28.36 -11.92
C ALA A 64 -22.70 -29.82 -11.46
N ALA A 65 -22.55 -30.07 -10.15
CA ALA A 65 -22.69 -31.40 -9.57
C ALA A 65 -24.14 -31.90 -9.63
N LYS A 66 -25.12 -31.05 -9.31
CA LYS A 66 -26.55 -31.39 -9.30
C LYS A 66 -27.10 -31.70 -10.70
N LEU A 67 -26.66 -30.92 -11.69
CA LEU A 67 -27.08 -31.01 -13.10
C LEU A 67 -26.15 -31.87 -13.96
N ARG A 68 -25.08 -32.45 -13.38
CA ARG A 68 -24.09 -33.29 -14.07
C ARG A 68 -23.48 -32.61 -15.30
N TRP A 69 -23.10 -31.35 -15.14
CA TRP A 69 -22.39 -30.60 -16.17
C TRP A 69 -21.00 -31.18 -16.43
N ASP A 70 -20.60 -31.17 -17.70
CA ASP A 70 -19.21 -31.45 -18.08
C ASP A 70 -18.28 -30.33 -17.58
N TRP A 71 -16.97 -30.60 -17.51
CA TRP A 71 -15.97 -29.64 -17.07
C TRP A 71 -15.97 -28.38 -17.95
N LEU A 72 -16.17 -28.52 -19.27
CA LEU A 72 -16.28 -27.39 -20.20
C LEU A 72 -17.44 -26.46 -19.86
N VAL A 73 -18.63 -27.02 -19.64
CA VAL A 73 -19.82 -26.25 -19.26
C VAL A 73 -19.60 -25.56 -17.92
N THR A 74 -18.97 -26.25 -16.98
CA THR A 74 -18.67 -25.70 -15.65
C THR A 74 -17.71 -24.52 -15.74
N VAL A 75 -16.63 -24.63 -16.53
CA VAL A 75 -15.67 -23.54 -16.77
C VAL A 75 -16.32 -22.35 -17.48
N LEU A 76 -17.15 -22.59 -18.50
CA LEU A 76 -17.87 -21.53 -19.21
C LEU A 76 -18.83 -20.77 -18.29
N VAL A 77 -19.61 -21.48 -17.47
CA VAL A 77 -20.52 -20.85 -16.51
C VAL A 77 -19.75 -20.13 -15.41
N LEU A 78 -18.59 -20.66 -14.99
CA LEU A 78 -17.71 -19.99 -14.03
C LEU A 78 -17.19 -18.67 -14.63
N ALA A 79 -16.69 -18.68 -15.86
CA ALA A 79 -16.24 -17.48 -16.55
C ALA A 79 -17.37 -16.46 -16.76
N LEU A 80 -18.56 -16.92 -17.14
CA LEU A 80 -19.73 -16.03 -17.28
C LEU A 80 -20.16 -15.44 -15.94
N SER A 81 -20.14 -16.23 -14.87
CA SER A 81 -20.44 -15.76 -13.51
C SER A 81 -19.42 -14.73 -13.03
N TYR A 82 -18.14 -14.89 -13.39
CA TYR A 82 -17.11 -13.91 -13.10
C TYR A 82 -17.40 -12.56 -13.78
N LEU A 83 -17.79 -12.57 -15.07
CA LEU A 83 -18.12 -11.33 -15.78
C LEU A 83 -19.41 -10.65 -15.27
N LEU A 84 -20.40 -11.45 -14.86
CA LEU A 84 -21.68 -10.94 -14.37
C LEU A 84 -21.60 -10.40 -12.94
N PHE A 85 -20.92 -11.13 -12.04
CA PHE A 85 -20.91 -10.83 -10.62
C PHE A 85 -19.58 -10.24 -10.12
N GLY A 86 -18.51 -10.33 -10.91
CA GLY A 86 -17.19 -9.83 -10.51
C GLY A 86 -17.17 -8.32 -10.26
N GLY A 87 -17.99 -7.56 -10.99
CA GLY A 87 -18.16 -6.12 -10.74
C GLY A 87 -18.68 -5.82 -9.33
N ILE A 88 -19.62 -6.62 -8.82
CA ILE A 88 -20.23 -6.42 -7.49
C ILE A 88 -19.20 -6.59 -6.38
N PHE A 89 -18.31 -7.57 -6.52
CA PHE A 89 -17.38 -7.95 -5.45
C PHE A 89 -15.98 -7.34 -5.58
N ALA A 90 -15.51 -7.08 -6.81
CA ALA A 90 -14.16 -6.58 -7.06
C ALA A 90 -14.10 -5.09 -7.46
N VAL A 91 -15.12 -4.57 -8.17
CA VAL A 91 -15.10 -3.19 -8.68
C VAL A 91 -16.49 -2.52 -8.59
N PRO A 92 -17.10 -2.45 -7.39
CA PRO A 92 -18.49 -2.01 -7.26
C PRO A 92 -18.71 -0.55 -7.67
N GLU A 93 -17.66 0.27 -7.58
CA GLU A 93 -17.68 1.72 -7.89
C GLU A 93 -17.86 2.01 -9.40
N GLU A 94 -17.55 1.07 -10.28
CA GLU A 94 -17.65 1.23 -11.74
C GLU A 94 -18.96 0.63 -12.32
N ASN A 95 -19.79 0.01 -11.47
CA ASN A 95 -21.09 -0.56 -11.81
C ASN A 95 -22.20 0.50 -11.79
N ILE A 96 -23.19 0.37 -12.69
CA ILE A 96 -24.42 1.16 -12.61
C ILE A 96 -25.20 0.71 -11.36
N GLY A 97 -25.39 1.65 -10.42
CA GLY A 97 -26.09 1.38 -9.17
C GLY A 97 -25.43 0.27 -8.34
N TYR A 98 -24.11 0.09 -8.45
CA TYR A 98 -23.31 -0.94 -7.77
C TYR A 98 -23.60 -2.41 -8.16
N LEU A 99 -24.63 -2.67 -8.97
CA LEU A 99 -25.12 -4.02 -9.28
C LEU A 99 -24.86 -4.47 -10.73
N PHE A 100 -25.00 -3.57 -11.70
CA PHE A 100 -24.94 -3.95 -13.11
C PHE A 100 -23.58 -3.60 -13.76
N PRO A 101 -22.89 -4.57 -14.39
CA PRO A 101 -21.59 -4.33 -15.01
C PRO A 101 -21.68 -3.40 -16.22
N THR A 102 -20.81 -2.40 -16.24
CA THR A 102 -20.60 -1.49 -17.38
C THR A 102 -19.55 -2.04 -18.35
N ALA A 103 -19.47 -1.48 -19.56
CA ALA A 103 -18.38 -1.81 -20.49
C ALA A 103 -16.98 -1.55 -19.89
N THR A 104 -16.86 -0.52 -19.05
CA THR A 104 -15.63 -0.20 -18.30
C THR A 104 -15.33 -1.29 -17.26
N THR A 105 -16.34 -1.74 -16.51
CA THR A 105 -16.21 -2.85 -15.55
C THR A 105 -15.73 -4.12 -16.24
N LEU A 106 -16.34 -4.50 -17.38
CA LEU A 106 -15.95 -5.71 -18.11
C LEU A 106 -14.51 -5.63 -18.62
N LYS A 107 -14.10 -4.47 -19.17
CA LYS A 107 -12.71 -4.25 -19.59
C LYS A 107 -11.74 -4.38 -18.43
N LEU A 108 -12.05 -3.78 -17.29
CA LEU A 108 -11.25 -3.89 -16.07
C LEU A 108 -11.15 -5.34 -15.57
N LEU A 109 -12.27 -6.07 -15.50
CA LEU A 109 -12.24 -7.48 -15.09
C LEU A 109 -11.38 -8.35 -16.01
N ILE A 110 -11.41 -8.09 -17.32
CA ILE A 110 -10.61 -8.83 -18.29
C ILE A 110 -9.13 -8.41 -18.22
N SER A 111 -8.83 -7.12 -18.12
CA SER A 111 -7.45 -6.64 -18.04
C SER A 111 -6.77 -7.10 -16.75
N GLN A 112 -7.48 -7.06 -15.62
CA GLN A 112 -6.93 -7.41 -14.30
C GLN A 112 -6.76 -8.92 -14.09
N LEU A 113 -7.31 -9.78 -14.96
CA LEU A 113 -6.95 -11.22 -14.95
C LEU A 113 -5.46 -11.43 -15.24
N TRP A 114 -4.89 -10.62 -16.13
CA TRP A 114 -3.47 -10.66 -16.47
C TRP A 114 -2.66 -9.59 -15.76
N ASN A 115 -3.17 -8.36 -15.63
CA ASN A 115 -2.40 -7.28 -15.01
C ASN A 115 -2.53 -7.27 -13.48
N GLY A 116 -3.61 -7.81 -12.91
CA GLY A 116 -3.89 -7.70 -11.48
C GLY A 116 -2.89 -8.44 -10.59
N TRP A 117 -2.25 -9.50 -11.08
CA TRP A 117 -1.14 -10.15 -10.35
C TRP A 117 0.15 -9.33 -10.42
N LEU A 118 0.34 -8.55 -11.50
CA LEU A 118 1.45 -7.62 -11.65
C LEU A 118 1.27 -6.40 -10.74
N ASP A 119 0.10 -5.78 -10.80
CA ASP A 119 -0.25 -4.56 -10.07
C ASP A 119 -0.20 -4.78 -8.55
N SER A 120 -0.62 -5.95 -8.09
CA SER A 120 -0.57 -6.31 -6.67
C SER A 120 0.83 -6.63 -6.15
N LEU A 121 1.80 -6.87 -7.04
CA LEU A 121 3.22 -7.01 -6.70
C LEU A 121 4.00 -5.70 -6.80
N THR A 122 3.48 -4.70 -7.52
CA THR A 122 4.14 -3.40 -7.75
C THR A 122 3.64 -2.29 -6.83
N LEU A 123 2.45 -2.42 -6.25
CA LEU A 123 1.79 -1.37 -5.47
C LEU A 123 1.83 -1.69 -3.97
N GLN A 124 2.24 -0.72 -3.15
CA GLN A 124 2.24 -0.93 -1.70
C GLN A 124 0.80 -0.92 -1.14
N PRO A 125 0.51 -1.76 -0.13
CA PRO A 125 -0.74 -1.70 0.62
C PRO A 125 -0.98 -0.30 1.21
N PRO A 126 -2.22 0.20 1.27
CA PRO A 126 -3.46 -0.52 0.96
C PRO A 126 -3.85 -0.50 -0.53
N LEU A 127 -4.02 -1.69 -1.13
CA LEU A 127 -4.37 -1.85 -2.56
C LEU A 127 -5.79 -1.40 -2.94
N ARG A 128 -6.58 -0.90 -1.97
CA ARG A 128 -7.99 -0.50 -2.14
C ARG A 128 -8.20 0.61 -3.17
N VAL A 129 -7.17 1.41 -3.43
CA VAL A 129 -7.19 2.59 -4.33
C VAL A 129 -7.11 2.17 -5.80
N PHE A 130 -6.57 0.99 -6.11
CA PHE A 130 -6.39 0.54 -7.48
C PHE A 130 -7.63 -0.19 -8.00
N ALA A 131 -8.23 0.37 -9.05
CA ALA A 131 -9.39 -0.20 -9.71
C ALA A 131 -9.10 -1.65 -10.14
N GLY A 132 -9.72 -2.61 -9.46
CA GLY A 132 -9.59 -4.03 -9.75
C GLY A 132 -8.44 -4.78 -9.06
N ALA A 133 -7.76 -4.20 -8.07
CA ALA A 133 -6.84 -4.99 -7.22
C ALA A 133 -7.55 -6.14 -6.48
N ALA A 134 -8.85 -5.99 -6.20
CA ALA A 134 -9.68 -7.02 -5.58
C ALA A 134 -10.04 -8.19 -6.53
N VAL A 135 -9.68 -8.11 -7.82
CA VAL A 135 -9.91 -9.18 -8.80
C VAL A 135 -9.11 -10.43 -8.46
N LEU A 136 -7.87 -10.29 -7.99
CA LEU A 136 -7.03 -11.44 -7.66
C LEU A 136 -7.63 -12.28 -6.51
N PRO A 137 -7.98 -11.71 -5.33
CA PRO A 137 -8.70 -12.43 -4.28
C PRO A 137 -9.98 -13.11 -4.77
N LEU A 138 -10.76 -12.43 -5.62
CA LEU A 138 -12.00 -12.94 -6.18
C LEU A 138 -11.73 -14.19 -7.04
N VAL A 139 -10.84 -14.09 -8.04
CA VAL A 139 -10.55 -15.17 -8.99
C VAL A 139 -9.93 -16.37 -8.28
N VAL A 140 -8.94 -16.15 -7.41
CA VAL A 140 -8.28 -17.22 -6.65
C VAL A 140 -9.28 -17.96 -5.77
N SER A 141 -10.10 -17.22 -5.02
CA SER A 141 -11.12 -17.82 -4.14
C SER A 141 -12.20 -18.54 -4.94
N MET A 142 -12.59 -18.01 -6.09
CA MET A 142 -13.60 -18.59 -6.98
C MET A 142 -13.13 -19.90 -7.62
N VAL A 143 -11.91 -19.93 -8.17
CA VAL A 143 -11.33 -21.14 -8.77
C VAL A 143 -11.08 -22.20 -7.70
N CYS A 144 -10.47 -21.82 -6.56
CA CYS A 144 -10.20 -22.77 -5.47
C CYS A 144 -11.50 -23.35 -4.89
N SER A 145 -12.54 -22.51 -4.72
CA SER A 145 -13.85 -22.96 -4.26
C SER A 145 -14.52 -23.91 -5.25
N ALA A 146 -14.51 -23.58 -6.55
CA ALA A 146 -15.08 -24.42 -7.58
C ALA A 146 -14.42 -25.82 -7.62
N ILE A 147 -13.08 -25.89 -7.51
CA ILE A 147 -12.35 -27.16 -7.48
C ILE A 147 -12.64 -27.94 -6.19
N ALA A 148 -12.53 -27.31 -5.02
CA ALA A 148 -12.70 -27.98 -3.74
C ALA A 148 -14.11 -28.57 -3.56
N VAL A 149 -15.15 -27.80 -3.90
CA VAL A 149 -16.55 -28.25 -3.84
C VAL A 149 -16.80 -29.36 -4.87
N THR A 150 -16.25 -29.26 -6.07
CA THR A 150 -16.36 -30.33 -7.09
C THR A 150 -15.71 -31.63 -6.59
N VAL A 151 -14.53 -31.54 -5.97
CA VAL A 151 -13.82 -32.71 -5.41
C VAL A 151 -14.65 -33.36 -4.31
N VAL A 152 -15.23 -32.59 -3.39
CA VAL A 152 -16.06 -33.12 -2.29
C VAL A 152 -17.30 -33.84 -2.82
N LEU A 153 -17.98 -33.24 -3.81
CA LEU A 153 -19.26 -33.74 -4.31
C LEU A 153 -19.12 -34.89 -5.31
N ARG A 154 -18.01 -34.92 -6.08
CA ARG A 154 -17.81 -35.93 -7.14
C ARG A 154 -16.83 -37.05 -6.76
N SER A 155 -16.01 -36.87 -5.72
CA SER A 155 -15.05 -37.90 -5.29
C SER A 155 -15.57 -38.64 -4.07
N GLU A 156 -15.79 -39.94 -4.18
CA GLU A 156 -16.21 -40.78 -3.03
C GLU A 156 -15.01 -41.13 -2.12
N ASN A 157 -13.85 -41.44 -2.70
CA ASN A 157 -12.69 -41.95 -1.95
C ASN A 157 -11.51 -40.97 -1.83
N ARG A 158 -11.61 -39.75 -2.38
CA ARG A 158 -10.50 -38.78 -2.42
C ARG A 158 -10.89 -37.36 -1.98
N GLN A 159 -11.89 -37.25 -1.10
CA GLN A 159 -12.37 -35.95 -0.59
C GLN A 159 -11.28 -35.12 0.09
N GLU A 160 -10.24 -35.75 0.63
CA GLU A 160 -9.06 -35.10 1.23
C GLU A 160 -8.32 -34.20 0.23
N LEU A 161 -8.40 -34.46 -1.08
CA LEU A 161 -7.81 -33.61 -2.11
C LEU A 161 -8.44 -32.21 -2.17
N ALA A 162 -9.61 -32.01 -1.57
CA ALA A 162 -10.23 -30.69 -1.45
C ALA A 162 -9.44 -29.74 -0.52
N LEU A 163 -8.51 -30.26 0.29
CA LEU A 163 -7.58 -29.43 1.06
C LEU A 163 -6.51 -28.79 0.19
N LEU A 164 -6.20 -29.34 -0.99
CA LEU A 164 -5.16 -28.77 -1.87
C LEU A 164 -5.56 -27.37 -2.39
N PRO A 165 -6.76 -27.14 -2.95
CA PRO A 165 -7.19 -25.79 -3.30
C PRO A 165 -7.34 -24.85 -2.10
N VAL A 166 -7.73 -25.36 -0.92
CA VAL A 166 -7.80 -24.57 0.32
C VAL A 166 -6.41 -24.05 0.70
N ALA A 167 -5.42 -24.95 0.73
CA ALA A 167 -4.04 -24.60 1.02
C ALA A 167 -3.47 -23.63 -0.02
N LEU A 168 -3.74 -23.86 -1.31
CA LEU A 168 -3.32 -22.97 -2.39
C LEU A 168 -3.88 -21.55 -2.21
N SER A 169 -5.18 -21.41 -1.92
CA SER A 169 -5.81 -20.12 -1.65
C SER A 169 -5.16 -19.39 -0.47
N GLY A 170 -4.86 -20.12 0.61
CA GLY A 170 -4.20 -19.56 1.79
C GLY A 170 -2.74 -19.17 1.52
N VAL A 171 -1.98 -19.99 0.80
CA VAL A 171 -0.59 -19.68 0.42
C VAL A 171 -0.53 -18.44 -0.47
N ILE A 172 -1.42 -18.33 -1.47
CA ILE A 172 -1.48 -17.14 -2.32
C ILE A 172 -1.83 -15.91 -1.48
N GLY A 173 -2.79 -16.01 -0.57
CA GLY A 173 -3.15 -14.88 0.31
C GLY A 173 -2.03 -14.47 1.27
N ILE A 174 -1.27 -15.43 1.82
CA ILE A 174 -0.08 -15.14 2.64
C ILE A 174 1.04 -14.49 1.82
N LEU A 175 1.30 -15.00 0.61
CA LEU A 175 2.34 -14.46 -0.27
C LEU A 175 2.07 -13.01 -0.67
N TRP A 176 0.79 -12.63 -0.74
CA TRP A 176 0.32 -11.27 -1.02
C TRP A 176 0.04 -10.43 0.24
N GLY A 177 0.12 -11.03 1.44
CA GLY A 177 -0.21 -10.41 2.73
C GLY A 177 0.79 -9.34 3.19
N THR A 178 0.33 -8.42 4.07
CA THR A 178 1.18 -7.43 4.75
C THR A 178 1.95 -8.03 5.93
N GLN A 179 3.07 -7.39 6.34
CA GLN A 179 3.93 -7.87 7.44
C GLN A 179 3.25 -7.90 8.82
N LYS A 180 2.16 -7.13 9.01
CA LYS A 180 1.39 -7.09 10.26
C LYS A 180 0.03 -7.77 10.09
N ALA A 181 -0.04 -9.04 10.44
CA ALA A 181 -1.30 -9.79 10.40
C ALA A 181 -1.57 -10.51 11.74
N PRO A 182 -1.96 -9.78 12.81
CA PRO A 182 -2.12 -10.34 14.15
C PRO A 182 -3.20 -11.44 14.19
N LEU A 183 -4.23 -11.34 13.35
CA LEU A 183 -5.29 -12.35 13.25
C LEU A 183 -4.93 -13.53 12.33
N ALA A 184 -3.93 -13.39 11.44
CA ALA A 184 -3.59 -14.45 10.49
C ALA A 184 -3.09 -15.70 11.22
N GLN A 185 -2.26 -15.56 12.25
CA GLN A 185 -1.77 -16.70 13.04
C GLN A 185 -2.94 -17.49 13.68
N LEU A 186 -3.90 -16.78 14.29
CA LEU A 186 -5.07 -17.39 14.91
C LEU A 186 -5.97 -18.11 13.90
N LEU A 187 -6.25 -17.45 12.75
CA LEU A 187 -7.13 -18.00 11.71
C LEU A 187 -6.48 -19.18 10.98
N THR A 188 -5.16 -19.14 10.74
CA THR A 188 -4.41 -20.28 10.19
C THR A 188 -4.40 -21.46 11.17
N ALA A 189 -4.18 -21.21 12.46
CA ALA A 189 -4.24 -22.26 13.48
C ALA A 189 -5.64 -22.90 13.53
N LEU A 190 -6.70 -22.09 13.49
CA LEU A 190 -8.08 -22.57 13.45
C LEU A 190 -8.37 -23.41 12.20
N ALA A 191 -7.92 -22.98 11.03
CA ALA A 191 -8.07 -23.72 9.78
C ALA A 191 -7.35 -25.08 9.83
N ILE A 192 -6.15 -25.14 10.42
CA ILE A 192 -5.41 -26.39 10.62
C ILE A 192 -6.19 -27.34 11.54
N VAL A 193 -6.69 -26.86 12.68
CA VAL A 193 -7.46 -27.68 13.63
C VAL A 193 -8.72 -28.24 12.96
N ILE A 194 -9.48 -27.41 12.25
CA ILE A 194 -10.69 -27.85 11.54
C ILE A 194 -10.34 -28.87 10.44
N GLY A 195 -9.25 -28.66 9.70
CA GLY A 195 -8.78 -29.59 8.67
C GLY A 195 -8.36 -30.96 9.23
N ILE A 196 -7.68 -30.98 10.38
CA ILE A 196 -7.30 -32.21 11.08
C ILE A 196 -8.55 -32.94 11.59
N LEU A 197 -9.47 -32.23 12.24
CA LEU A 197 -10.72 -32.83 12.74
C LEU A 197 -11.56 -33.40 11.60
N TRP A 198 -11.65 -32.69 10.47
CA TRP A 198 -12.40 -33.14 9.31
C TRP A 198 -11.80 -34.38 8.64
N THR A 199 -10.47 -34.42 8.45
CA THR A 199 -9.78 -35.58 7.87
C THR A 199 -9.83 -36.79 8.81
N ALA A 200 -9.71 -36.59 10.13
CA ALA A 200 -9.90 -37.63 11.12
C ALA A 200 -11.34 -38.18 11.09
N TRP A 201 -12.34 -37.31 10.98
CA TRP A 201 -13.75 -37.70 10.87
C TRP A 201 -14.05 -38.44 9.57
N LEU A 202 -13.50 -38.00 8.43
CA LEU A 202 -13.58 -38.72 7.15
C LEU A 202 -12.99 -40.13 7.25
N ALA A 203 -11.80 -40.26 7.86
CA ALA A 203 -11.15 -41.56 8.06
C ALA A 203 -11.98 -42.47 8.98
N ALA A 204 -12.56 -41.93 10.05
CA ALA A 204 -13.44 -42.67 10.97
C ALA A 204 -14.74 -43.11 10.28
N SER A 205 -15.37 -42.23 9.51
CA SER A 205 -16.64 -42.49 8.81
C SER A 205 -16.47 -43.60 7.76
N ARG A 206 -15.36 -43.58 7.00
CA ARG A 206 -15.02 -44.65 6.05
C ARG A 206 -14.74 -45.99 6.74
N ARG A 207 -14.18 -45.98 7.95
CA ARG A 207 -13.97 -47.21 8.74
C ARG A 207 -15.31 -47.79 9.21
N GLN A 208 -16.26 -46.96 9.61
CA GLN A 208 -17.59 -47.42 10.01
C GLN A 208 -18.40 -47.98 8.82
N GLU A 209 -18.38 -47.32 7.66
CA GLU A 209 -19.04 -47.81 6.45
C GLU A 209 -18.43 -49.13 5.92
N LYS A 210 -17.12 -49.31 6.05
CA LYS A 210 -16.43 -50.57 5.70
C LYS A 210 -16.61 -51.65 6.77
N GLY A 211 -16.64 -51.28 8.05
CA GLY A 211 -16.89 -52.18 9.18
C GLY A 211 -18.32 -52.75 9.18
N ALA A 212 -19.30 -51.98 8.73
CA ALA A 212 -20.68 -52.45 8.53
C ALA A 212 -20.83 -53.45 7.36
N ARG A 213 -19.85 -53.54 6.45
CA ARG A 213 -19.83 -54.49 5.32
C ARG A 213 -18.95 -55.72 5.55
N PHE A 214 -18.26 -55.82 6.69
CA PHE A 214 -17.25 -56.85 6.97
C PHE A 214 -17.75 -57.90 7.97
N LEU A 215 -18.72 -58.73 7.54
CA LEU A 215 -18.94 -60.05 8.13
C LEU A 215 -18.38 -61.20 7.26
N VAL A 216 -17.79 -60.94 6.08
CA VAL A 216 -17.22 -62.00 5.24
C VAL A 216 -15.94 -61.53 4.54
N THR A 217 -14.83 -62.16 4.94
CA THR A 217 -13.50 -62.30 4.26
C THR A 217 -12.40 -61.26 4.49
N ASN A 218 -11.26 -61.83 4.87
CA ASN A 218 -9.96 -61.33 5.32
C ASN A 218 -9.24 -60.28 4.43
N GLN A 219 -8.47 -59.42 5.10
CA GLN A 219 -7.29 -58.65 4.65
C GLN A 219 -7.42 -57.67 3.46
N VAL A 220 -7.52 -56.37 3.76
CA VAL A 220 -6.88 -55.31 2.97
C VAL A 220 -6.23 -54.27 3.90
N LYS A 221 -4.91 -54.14 3.82
CA LYS A 221 -4.10 -53.11 4.50
C LYS A 221 -4.46 -51.72 3.96
N ALA A 222 -5.33 -50.97 4.63
CA ALA A 222 -5.45 -49.53 4.40
C ALA A 222 -4.30 -48.84 5.15
N SER A 223 -3.24 -48.43 4.45
CA SER A 223 -2.07 -47.84 5.12
C SER A 223 -2.47 -46.51 5.78
N PRO A 224 -2.26 -46.34 7.11
CA PRO A 224 -2.42 -45.06 7.80
C PRO A 224 -1.42 -43.99 7.29
N LEU A 225 -0.46 -44.40 6.45
CA LEU A 225 0.58 -43.55 5.88
C LEU A 225 0.04 -42.42 4.99
N MET A 226 -1.05 -42.62 4.24
CA MET A 226 -1.57 -41.60 3.31
C MET A 226 -2.28 -40.44 4.03
N ALA A 227 -3.00 -40.71 5.12
CA ALA A 227 -3.62 -39.69 5.96
C ALA A 227 -2.58 -38.91 6.79
N ILE A 228 -1.51 -39.61 7.20
CA ILE A 228 -0.35 -39.00 7.86
C ILE A 228 0.44 -38.14 6.86
N VAL A 229 0.62 -38.59 5.61
CA VAL A 229 1.30 -37.84 4.55
C VAL A 229 0.51 -36.62 4.10
N SER A 230 -0.83 -36.66 4.03
CA SER A 230 -1.63 -35.46 3.70
C SER A 230 -1.60 -34.42 4.81
N VAL A 231 -1.64 -34.83 6.09
CA VAL A 231 -1.45 -33.92 7.23
C VAL A 231 -0.01 -33.37 7.28
N LEU A 232 1.01 -34.21 7.12
CA LEU A 232 2.42 -33.78 7.09
C LEU A 232 2.76 -32.91 5.88
N SER A 233 2.12 -33.10 4.74
CA SER A 233 2.35 -32.28 3.55
C SER A 233 1.77 -30.88 3.71
N CYS A 234 0.58 -30.75 4.30
CA CYS A 234 0.01 -29.44 4.62
C CYS A 234 0.84 -28.70 5.69
N THR A 235 1.32 -29.39 6.73
CA THR A 235 2.20 -28.79 7.75
C THR A 235 3.60 -28.46 7.20
N ALA A 236 4.18 -29.33 6.38
CA ALA A 236 5.50 -29.12 5.78
C ALA A 236 5.51 -28.00 4.72
N ILE A 237 4.41 -27.78 4.00
CA ILE A 237 4.28 -26.64 3.08
C ILE A 237 4.15 -25.33 3.88
N ALA A 238 3.35 -25.30 4.95
CA ALA A 238 3.20 -24.10 5.79
C ALA A 238 4.50 -23.72 6.54
N VAL A 239 5.22 -24.71 7.06
CA VAL A 239 6.51 -24.51 7.73
C VAL A 239 7.63 -24.26 6.70
N GLY A 240 7.63 -24.98 5.58
CA GLY A 240 8.63 -24.85 4.52
C GLY A 240 8.61 -23.48 3.84
N VAL A 241 7.43 -22.88 3.61
CA VAL A 241 7.32 -21.51 3.09
C VAL A 241 7.89 -20.49 4.08
N SER A 242 7.81 -20.75 5.39
CA SER A 242 8.38 -19.88 6.43
C SER A 242 9.91 -19.99 6.55
N PHE A 243 10.51 -21.11 6.11
CA PHE A 243 11.96 -21.33 6.14
C PHE A 243 12.67 -21.01 4.82
N VAL A 244 11.99 -21.15 3.66
CA VAL A 244 12.57 -20.89 2.33
C VAL A 244 12.64 -19.40 2.01
N PHE A 245 11.81 -18.58 2.66
CA PHE A 245 11.89 -17.13 2.58
C PHE A 245 12.24 -16.57 3.97
N PRO A 246 13.55 -16.45 4.31
CA PRO A 246 13.93 -15.59 5.40
C PRO A 246 13.33 -14.19 5.14
N VAL A 247 12.58 -13.68 6.10
CA VAL A 247 11.83 -12.39 6.02
C VAL A 247 12.79 -11.19 5.94
N SER A 248 14.09 -11.44 5.93
CA SER A 248 15.14 -10.45 5.77
C SER A 248 15.57 -10.42 4.31
N GLU A 249 15.12 -9.40 3.59
CA GLU A 249 15.58 -9.01 2.25
C GLU A 249 15.07 -9.84 1.06
N ARG A 250 13.78 -9.71 0.74
CA ARG A 250 13.33 -9.94 -0.65
C ARG A 250 13.93 -8.88 -1.57
N LYS A 251 14.99 -9.23 -2.32
CA LYS A 251 15.34 -8.54 -3.57
C LYS A 251 14.29 -8.90 -4.62
N VAL A 252 13.48 -7.92 -5.02
CA VAL A 252 12.35 -8.12 -5.93
C VAL A 252 12.78 -7.74 -7.35
N PHE A 253 12.39 -8.55 -8.34
CA PHE A 253 12.46 -8.26 -9.78
C PHE A 253 11.46 -7.15 -10.21
N ARG A 254 11.28 -6.11 -9.39
CA ARG A 254 10.25 -5.05 -9.52
C ARG A 254 10.73 -3.77 -10.19
N ASP A 255 12.02 -3.66 -10.51
CA ASP A 255 12.62 -2.41 -10.97
C ASP A 255 12.36 -2.09 -12.47
N GLN A 256 11.42 -2.78 -13.15
CA GLN A 256 11.32 -2.74 -14.62
C GLN A 256 9.95 -2.44 -15.24
N ILE A 257 8.88 -2.10 -14.50
CA ILE A 257 7.54 -1.96 -15.12
C ILE A 257 6.89 -0.57 -15.01
N GLU A 258 7.32 0.29 -14.08
CA GLU A 258 7.16 1.74 -14.21
C GLU A 258 8.53 2.36 -13.98
N PRO A 259 9.00 3.30 -14.84
CA PRO A 259 10.19 4.07 -14.51
C PRO A 259 9.99 4.68 -13.12
N PRO A 260 10.91 4.47 -12.18
CA PRO A 260 10.82 5.09 -10.87
C PRO A 260 10.62 6.60 -11.06
N LEU A 261 9.83 7.23 -10.18
CA LEU A 261 9.66 8.67 -10.21
C LEU A 261 11.05 9.29 -10.12
N ASN A 262 11.51 9.90 -11.21
CA ASN A 262 12.74 10.66 -11.16
C ASN A 262 12.41 12.06 -10.62
N ILE A 263 12.59 12.25 -9.32
CA ILE A 263 12.30 13.54 -8.68
C ILE A 263 13.19 14.67 -9.21
N GLU A 264 14.41 14.34 -9.66
CA GLU A 264 15.37 15.30 -10.22
C GLU A 264 14.92 15.87 -11.57
N ALA A 265 13.98 15.20 -12.25
CA ALA A 265 13.37 15.72 -13.47
C ALA A 265 12.40 16.89 -13.20
N TYR A 266 12.05 17.16 -11.94
CA TYR A 266 11.16 18.23 -11.53
C TYR A 266 11.93 19.40 -10.92
N HIS A 267 11.46 20.62 -11.17
CA HIS A 267 12.04 21.81 -10.58
C HIS A 267 11.84 21.83 -9.06
N SER A 268 12.91 22.19 -8.35
CA SER A 268 12.86 22.42 -6.90
C SER A 268 11.80 23.50 -6.57
N PRO A 269 10.98 23.31 -5.53
CA PRO A 269 9.96 24.30 -5.14
C PRO A 269 10.60 25.64 -4.77
N LEU A 270 11.84 25.64 -4.27
CA LEU A 270 12.53 26.86 -3.87
C LEU A 270 12.87 27.77 -5.06
N THR A 271 13.03 27.23 -6.28
CA THR A 271 13.27 28.07 -7.46
C THR A 271 12.08 28.95 -7.83
N TYR A 272 10.87 28.59 -7.37
CA TYR A 272 9.66 29.38 -7.55
C TYR A 272 9.42 30.38 -6.41
N PHE A 273 10.24 30.37 -5.35
CA PHE A 273 10.03 31.23 -4.18
C PHE A 273 9.91 32.70 -4.56
N ARG A 274 10.78 33.20 -5.44
CA ARG A 274 10.71 34.59 -5.91
C ARG A 274 9.39 34.92 -6.62
N ASN A 275 8.82 33.98 -7.35
CA ASN A 275 7.52 34.18 -7.99
C ASN A 275 6.42 34.33 -6.92
N TYR A 276 6.45 33.49 -5.88
CA TYR A 276 5.50 33.55 -4.77
C TYR A 276 5.64 34.84 -3.95
N SER A 277 6.86 35.23 -3.61
CA SER A 277 7.13 36.38 -2.72
C SER A 277 7.03 37.74 -3.42
N PHE A 278 7.21 37.79 -4.74
CA PHE A 278 7.23 39.03 -5.51
C PHE A 278 6.02 39.20 -6.43
N ASN A 279 5.78 38.24 -7.33
CA ASN A 279 4.72 38.35 -8.34
C ASN A 279 3.33 38.01 -7.79
N LEU A 280 3.24 37.01 -6.90
CA LEU A 280 2.00 36.51 -6.31
C LEU A 280 1.83 36.92 -4.83
N LYS A 281 2.51 37.98 -4.41
CA LYS A 281 2.57 38.40 -2.99
C LYS A 281 1.20 38.72 -2.38
N ASP A 282 0.30 39.26 -3.19
CA ASP A 282 -1.05 39.69 -2.79
C ASP A 282 -2.10 38.64 -3.18
N GLU A 283 -1.68 37.55 -3.84
CA GLU A 283 -2.56 36.50 -4.34
C GLU A 283 -2.66 35.36 -3.32
N THR A 284 -3.86 34.77 -3.24
CA THR A 284 -4.05 33.59 -2.40
C THR A 284 -3.58 32.35 -3.16
N LEU A 285 -2.49 31.73 -2.72
CA LEU A 285 -1.98 30.48 -3.31
C LEU A 285 -2.77 29.26 -2.86
N PHE A 286 -3.03 29.17 -1.55
CA PHE A 286 -3.78 28.11 -0.92
C PHE A 286 -4.72 28.69 0.13
N LYS A 287 -5.92 28.12 0.23
CA LYS A 287 -6.84 28.37 1.34
C LYS A 287 -6.90 27.15 2.23
N VAL A 288 -6.48 27.31 3.49
CA VAL A 288 -6.45 26.23 4.47
C VAL A 288 -7.49 26.49 5.56
N THR A 289 -8.26 25.46 5.90
CA THR A 289 -9.23 25.50 7.00
C THR A 289 -8.90 24.46 8.07
N ASN A 290 -9.41 24.65 9.29
CA ASN A 290 -9.16 23.80 10.46
C ASN A 290 -7.67 23.71 10.88
N TYR A 291 -6.91 24.76 10.62
CA TYR A 291 -5.52 24.88 11.05
C TYR A 291 -5.29 26.22 11.77
N PRO A 292 -4.44 26.30 12.81
CA PRO A 292 -4.23 27.55 13.55
C PRO A 292 -3.70 28.67 12.67
N ALA A 293 -4.27 29.87 12.81
CA ALA A 293 -3.77 31.05 12.10
C ALA A 293 -2.32 31.36 12.49
N GLY A 294 -1.49 31.70 11.52
CA GLY A 294 -0.06 31.97 11.72
C GLY A 294 0.82 30.73 11.91
N ALA A 295 0.24 29.53 11.94
CA ALA A 295 1.04 28.30 11.96
C ALA A 295 1.72 28.07 10.61
N ARG A 296 2.93 27.50 10.65
CA ARG A 296 3.69 27.14 9.45
C ARG A 296 3.12 25.85 8.86
N LEU A 297 3.04 25.81 7.52
CA LEU A 297 2.73 24.62 6.74
C LEU A 297 3.90 24.36 5.81
N ARG A 298 4.30 23.10 5.73
CA ARG A 298 5.42 22.69 4.88
C ARG A 298 4.90 22.29 3.49
N LEU A 299 5.52 22.86 2.47
CA LEU A 299 5.34 22.50 1.06
C LEU A 299 6.31 21.38 0.64
N ALA A 300 7.58 21.50 1.03
CA ALA A 300 8.61 20.48 0.80
C ALA A 300 9.78 20.64 1.78
N THR A 301 10.52 19.56 2.00
CA THR A 301 11.85 19.55 2.63
C THR A 301 12.89 19.30 1.55
N LEU A 302 13.94 20.12 1.51
CA LEU A 302 15.04 20.00 0.56
C LEU A 302 16.28 19.57 1.34
N ASN A 303 16.92 18.48 0.92
CA ASN A 303 18.00 17.85 1.67
C ASN A 303 19.38 18.00 1.01
N ALA A 304 19.48 18.44 -0.25
CA ALA A 304 20.74 18.53 -0.96
C ALA A 304 20.94 19.88 -1.67
N TYR A 305 22.20 20.28 -1.79
CA TYR A 305 22.63 21.48 -2.50
C TYR A 305 23.73 21.13 -3.50
N ASP A 306 23.65 21.65 -4.72
CA ASP A 306 24.62 21.38 -5.81
C ASP A 306 25.49 22.60 -6.20
N GLY A 307 25.41 23.70 -5.44
CA GLY A 307 26.06 24.96 -5.78
C GLY A 307 25.22 25.88 -6.66
N VAL A 308 24.09 25.40 -7.18
CA VAL A 308 23.16 26.17 -8.00
C VAL A 308 21.80 26.27 -7.32
N VAL A 309 21.27 25.14 -6.88
CA VAL A 309 19.95 25.02 -6.23
C VAL A 309 19.96 24.06 -5.04
N TYR A 310 19.14 24.39 -4.04
CA TYR A 310 18.68 23.37 -3.10
C TYR A 310 17.61 22.53 -3.79
N HIS A 311 17.78 21.22 -3.77
CA HIS A 311 16.89 20.26 -4.42
C HIS A 311 16.65 19.07 -3.48
N ILE A 312 15.82 18.15 -3.96
CA ILE A 312 15.59 16.88 -3.27
C ILE A 312 16.46 15.83 -3.93
N ALA A 313 17.40 15.26 -3.18
CA ALA A 313 18.20 14.13 -3.60
C ALA A 313 17.72 12.86 -2.89
N GLU A 314 17.57 11.77 -3.65
CA GLU A 314 17.29 10.45 -3.10
C GLU A 314 18.62 9.73 -2.87
N THR A 315 19.05 9.66 -1.62
CA THR A 315 20.31 9.02 -1.20
C THR A 315 20.13 7.55 -0.81
N GLY A 316 18.89 7.09 -0.65
CA GLY A 316 18.57 5.70 -0.36
C GLY A 316 17.08 5.36 -0.51
N PRO A 317 16.66 4.17 -0.04
CA PRO A 317 15.26 3.75 -0.13
C PRO A 317 14.31 4.53 0.81
N THR A 318 14.85 5.20 1.83
CA THR A 318 14.10 5.84 2.92
C THR A 318 13.65 7.26 2.60
N ASP A 319 14.44 8.00 1.82
CA ASP A 319 14.11 9.34 1.32
C ASP A 319 13.46 9.30 -0.08
N ALA A 320 13.51 8.15 -0.76
CA ALA A 320 12.85 7.94 -2.04
C ALA A 320 11.34 8.19 -1.99
N PHE A 321 10.81 8.85 -3.03
CA PHE A 321 9.38 9.05 -3.19
C PHE A 321 8.67 7.75 -3.57
N GLN A 322 7.72 7.36 -2.74
CA GLN A 322 6.92 6.16 -2.96
C GLN A 322 5.51 6.56 -3.35
N ARG A 323 4.93 5.84 -4.31
CA ARG A 323 3.52 6.01 -4.67
C ARG A 323 2.66 5.56 -3.49
N VAL A 324 1.81 6.45 -2.97
CA VAL A 324 0.96 6.18 -1.80
C VAL A 324 -0.51 6.33 -2.14
N GLY A 325 -1.35 5.61 -1.40
CA GLY A 325 -2.81 5.76 -1.47
C GLY A 325 -3.32 6.88 -0.56
N GLU A 326 -4.64 6.89 -0.33
CA GLU A 326 -5.27 7.86 0.58
C GLU A 326 -4.86 7.68 2.06
N MET A 327 -4.31 6.53 2.45
CA MET A 327 -3.68 6.32 3.74
C MET A 327 -2.21 5.99 3.53
N ILE A 328 -1.33 6.66 4.29
CA ILE A 328 0.13 6.48 4.24
C ILE A 328 0.58 5.41 5.25
N GLY A 329 -0.24 5.08 6.26
CA GLY A 329 -0.01 4.01 7.23
C GLY A 329 -1.22 3.10 7.48
N ASP A 330 -1.09 2.17 8.43
CA ASP A 330 -2.13 1.18 8.78
C ASP A 330 -3.33 1.81 9.52
N SER A 331 -3.10 2.92 10.23
CA SER A 331 -4.11 3.61 11.03
C SER A 331 -3.71 5.06 11.28
N THR A 332 -4.69 5.95 11.36
CA THR A 332 -4.50 7.34 11.75
C THR A 332 -4.24 7.46 13.26
N ASP A 333 -3.19 8.18 13.65
CA ASP A 333 -2.93 8.53 15.04
C ASP A 333 -4.10 9.34 15.66
N ALA A 334 -4.40 9.09 16.94
CA ALA A 334 -5.40 9.86 17.70
C ALA A 334 -5.04 11.35 17.85
N GLY A 335 -3.75 11.70 17.74
CA GLY A 335 -3.27 13.08 17.73
C GLY A 335 -3.38 13.81 16.38
N ALA A 336 -3.84 13.12 15.32
CA ALA A 336 -3.91 13.71 14.00
C ALA A 336 -4.99 14.82 13.92
N LYS A 337 -4.67 15.89 13.20
CA LYS A 337 -5.60 16.96 12.85
C LYS A 337 -5.90 16.90 11.36
N THR A 338 -7.19 16.93 11.03
CA THR A 338 -7.63 17.02 9.65
C THR A 338 -7.80 18.48 9.25
N LEU A 339 -7.07 18.89 8.22
CA LEU A 339 -7.19 20.19 7.58
C LEU A 339 -7.64 20.03 6.14
N GLU A 340 -8.36 21.03 5.63
CA GLU A 340 -8.80 21.07 4.24
C GLU A 340 -8.02 22.16 3.51
N VAL A 341 -7.41 21.78 2.40
CA VAL A 341 -6.65 22.66 1.52
C VAL A 341 -7.38 22.80 0.21
N LYS A 342 -7.63 24.05 -0.18
CA LYS A 342 -8.04 24.41 -1.53
C LYS A 342 -6.90 25.12 -2.24
N VAL A 343 -6.58 24.66 -3.45
CA VAL A 343 -5.62 25.26 -4.36
C VAL A 343 -6.30 26.43 -5.08
N ASN A 344 -5.66 27.59 -5.03
CA ASN A 344 -6.07 28.82 -5.70
C ASN A 344 -5.04 29.16 -6.79
N GLU A 345 -4.30 30.27 -6.68
CA GLU A 345 -3.32 30.72 -7.68
C GLU A 345 -2.01 29.90 -7.70
N TYR A 346 -1.95 28.81 -6.92
CA TYR A 346 -0.81 27.90 -6.95
C TYR A 346 -0.87 26.95 -8.14
N SER A 347 0.24 26.87 -8.87
CA SER A 347 0.49 25.86 -9.89
C SER A 347 1.83 25.19 -9.63
N GLY A 348 1.83 23.87 -9.49
CA GLY A 348 3.03 23.10 -9.18
C GLY A 348 2.75 21.66 -8.76
N ASN A 349 3.82 20.89 -8.61
CA ASN A 349 3.76 19.47 -8.27
C ASN A 349 3.87 19.18 -6.77
N TRP A 350 4.27 20.19 -5.99
CA TRP A 350 4.49 20.06 -4.55
C TRP A 350 3.19 20.35 -3.80
N MET A 351 2.85 19.53 -2.81
CA MET A 351 1.59 19.68 -2.07
C MET A 351 1.84 20.19 -0.64
N LEU A 352 0.91 20.99 -0.11
CA LEU A 352 0.93 21.31 1.31
C LEU A 352 0.58 20.06 2.10
N GLY A 353 1.39 19.76 3.10
CA GLY A 353 1.05 18.69 4.02
C GLY A 353 2.13 18.24 4.97
N GLY A 354 3.35 18.77 4.90
CA GLY A 354 4.41 18.23 5.75
C GLY A 354 4.14 18.31 7.26
N ASP A 355 5.06 17.74 8.03
CA ASP A 355 4.84 16.99 9.27
C ASP A 355 4.45 15.52 8.97
N ASP A 356 4.09 14.76 10.01
CA ASP A 356 3.77 13.35 9.87
C ASP A 356 2.37 13.18 9.26
N VAL A 357 2.35 12.86 7.96
CA VAL A 357 1.12 12.73 7.16
C VAL A 357 0.54 11.35 7.31
N GLN A 358 -0.72 11.29 7.73
CA GLN A 358 -1.41 10.04 8.03
C GLN A 358 -2.36 9.62 6.90
N SER A 359 -3.10 10.58 6.34
CA SER A 359 -4.05 10.31 5.25
C SER A 359 -4.29 11.55 4.39
N ILE A 360 -4.58 11.32 3.11
CA ILE A 360 -4.93 12.36 2.13
C ILE A 360 -6.14 11.89 1.35
N LYS A 361 -7.15 12.75 1.23
CA LYS A 361 -8.35 12.48 0.44
C LYS A 361 -8.62 13.64 -0.49
N PHE A 362 -8.61 13.37 -1.78
CA PHE A 362 -8.95 14.38 -2.79
C PHE A 362 -10.47 14.51 -2.93
N THR A 363 -10.97 15.75 -3.01
CA THR A 363 -12.40 16.06 -3.06
C THR A 363 -12.80 16.88 -4.29
N SER A 364 -11.84 17.28 -5.14
CA SER A 364 -12.11 17.97 -6.41
C SER A 364 -12.60 17.04 -7.52
N GLN A 365 -13.00 17.62 -8.66
CA GLN A 365 -13.37 16.87 -9.87
C GLN A 365 -12.21 15.98 -10.38
N ARG A 366 -10.96 16.33 -10.09
CA ARG A 366 -9.74 15.60 -10.47
C ARG A 366 -9.33 14.55 -9.43
N ALA A 367 -10.17 14.25 -8.43
CA ALA A 367 -9.79 13.39 -7.30
C ALA A 367 -9.20 12.04 -7.70
N LYS A 368 -9.80 11.34 -8.68
CA LYS A 368 -9.28 10.04 -9.17
C LYS A 368 -7.88 10.16 -9.77
N LEU A 369 -7.67 11.17 -10.64
CA LEU A 369 -6.37 11.44 -11.26
C LEU A 369 -5.30 11.74 -10.21
N LEU A 370 -5.63 12.57 -9.22
CA LEU A 370 -4.70 12.98 -8.18
C LEU A 370 -4.38 11.82 -7.22
N ALA A 371 -5.39 11.02 -6.83
CA ALA A 371 -5.21 9.85 -5.98
C ALA A 371 -4.31 8.78 -6.64
N GLU A 372 -4.43 8.59 -7.96
CA GLU A 372 -3.62 7.62 -8.69
C GLU A 372 -2.15 8.07 -8.85
N ASN A 373 -1.83 9.36 -8.71
CA ASN A 373 -0.52 9.93 -9.05
C ASN A 373 0.19 10.61 -7.86
N LEU A 374 -0.24 10.27 -6.64
CA LEU A 374 0.32 10.77 -5.38
C LEU A 374 1.56 10.01 -4.95
N TYR A 375 2.58 10.75 -4.54
CA TYR A 375 3.83 10.25 -3.99
C TYR A 375 4.14 10.93 -2.65
N TYR A 376 4.79 10.20 -1.76
CA TYR A 376 5.23 10.69 -0.46
C TYR A 376 6.62 10.18 -0.14
N SER A 377 7.44 11.05 0.44
CA SER A 377 8.70 10.69 1.09
C SER A 377 8.51 10.85 2.59
N ALA A 378 8.65 9.75 3.34
CA ALA A 378 8.44 9.74 4.78
C ALA A 378 9.56 10.46 5.53
N GLU A 379 10.82 10.27 5.10
CA GLU A 379 11.97 10.95 5.69
C GLU A 379 11.91 12.48 5.48
N LEU A 380 11.55 12.89 4.27
CA LEU A 380 11.43 14.31 3.92
C LEU A 380 10.09 14.91 4.34
N GLU A 381 9.14 14.09 4.79
CA GLU A 381 7.77 14.47 5.10
C GLU A 381 7.17 15.37 4.00
N THR A 382 7.37 14.96 2.74
CA THR A 382 7.05 15.77 1.56
C THR A 382 6.11 15.02 0.64
N LEU A 383 5.05 15.72 0.23
CA LEU A 383 4.08 15.23 -0.72
C LEU A 383 4.37 15.76 -2.11
N PHE A 384 4.32 14.83 -3.07
CA PHE A 384 4.57 15.11 -4.46
C PHE A 384 3.45 14.54 -5.32
N GLN A 385 3.02 15.32 -6.29
CA GLN A 385 2.00 14.95 -7.23
C GLN A 385 2.61 14.97 -8.64
N ARG A 386 2.57 13.83 -9.34
CA ARG A 386 3.11 13.74 -10.70
C ARG A 386 2.38 14.67 -11.68
N ASN A 387 1.08 14.89 -11.49
CA ASN A 387 0.28 15.82 -12.29
C ASN A 387 0.08 17.14 -11.56
N SER A 388 0.62 18.25 -12.07
CA SER A 388 0.56 19.54 -11.38
C SER A 388 -0.85 19.89 -10.86
N LEU A 389 -0.88 20.37 -9.62
CA LEU A 389 -2.05 20.95 -8.99
C LEU A 389 -2.47 22.20 -9.77
N VAL A 390 -3.77 22.39 -9.91
CA VAL A 390 -4.35 23.58 -10.55
C VAL A 390 -5.43 24.19 -9.67
N GLU A 391 -5.83 25.41 -10.00
CA GLU A 391 -6.91 26.11 -9.31
C GLU A 391 -8.18 25.24 -9.22
N GLY A 392 -8.76 25.20 -8.02
CA GLY A 392 -9.97 24.43 -7.73
C GLY A 392 -9.70 23.01 -7.23
N ASP A 393 -8.47 22.51 -7.31
CA ASP A 393 -8.10 21.27 -6.63
C ASP A 393 -8.26 21.42 -5.12
N THR A 394 -8.88 20.43 -4.50
CA THR A 394 -9.22 20.43 -3.07
C THR A 394 -8.91 19.07 -2.50
N TYR A 395 -8.28 19.06 -1.33
CA TYR A 395 -7.95 17.84 -0.61
C TYR A 395 -8.04 18.05 0.90
N GLN A 396 -8.38 16.97 1.59
CA GLN A 396 -8.32 16.87 3.04
C GLN A 396 -7.07 16.07 3.41
N ILE A 397 -6.31 16.57 4.37
CA ILE A 397 -5.12 15.90 4.86
C ILE A 397 -5.17 15.81 6.37
N ALA A 398 -4.85 14.62 6.90
CA ALA A 398 -4.66 14.38 8.31
C ALA A 398 -3.16 14.38 8.60
N ILE A 399 -2.72 15.31 9.44
CA ILE A 399 -1.32 15.45 9.85
C ILE A 399 -1.21 15.39 11.37
N VAL A 400 -0.11 14.86 11.88
CA VAL A 400 0.25 14.98 13.30
C VAL A 400 1.19 16.17 13.43
N PRO A 401 0.74 17.32 13.98
CA PRO A 401 1.59 18.50 14.06
C PRO A 401 2.80 18.24 14.94
N LYS A 402 3.98 18.68 14.49
CA LYS A 402 5.20 18.54 15.30
C LYS A 402 5.12 19.39 16.56
N LYS A 403 5.57 18.80 17.68
CA LYS A 403 5.63 19.49 18.96
C LYS A 403 6.72 20.57 18.93
N THR A 404 6.38 21.79 19.32
CA THR A 404 7.36 22.86 19.55
C THR A 404 8.10 22.63 20.87
N TRP A 405 9.42 22.70 20.83
CA TRP A 405 10.28 22.54 22.00
C TRP A 405 10.91 23.87 22.39
N THR A 406 11.05 24.10 23.70
CA THR A 406 11.80 25.25 24.23
C THR A 406 13.29 24.94 24.32
N ASP A 407 14.14 25.97 24.28
CA ASP A 407 15.60 25.80 24.42
C ASP A 407 15.98 25.10 25.73
N SER A 408 15.25 25.37 26.82
CA SER A 408 15.45 24.68 28.10
C SER A 408 15.18 23.18 28.01
N GLN A 409 14.21 22.75 27.19
CA GLN A 409 13.91 21.34 26.96
C GLN A 409 14.92 20.67 26.02
N LEU A 410 15.49 21.41 25.08
CA LEU A 410 16.47 20.91 24.11
C LEU A 410 17.91 20.92 24.62
N ARG A 411 18.22 21.70 25.66
CA ARG A 411 19.59 21.93 26.16
C ARG A 411 20.43 20.66 26.37
N ASN A 412 19.79 19.59 26.85
CA ASN A 412 20.45 18.32 27.16
C ASN A 412 20.17 17.22 26.11
N GLN A 413 19.47 17.56 25.03
CA GLN A 413 19.19 16.63 23.94
C GLN A 413 20.37 16.61 22.96
N LYS A 414 20.57 15.46 22.32
CA LYS A 414 21.56 15.30 21.26
C LYS A 414 20.85 15.32 19.92
N PHE A 415 21.52 15.85 18.90
CA PHE A 415 21.06 15.69 17.53
C PHE A 415 21.06 14.21 17.15
N ALA A 416 20.05 13.80 16.40
CA ALA A 416 20.00 12.47 15.84
C ALA A 416 21.11 12.30 14.79
N ALA A 417 21.69 11.11 14.71
CA ALA A 417 22.62 10.78 13.63
C ALA A 417 21.82 10.40 12.38
N VAL A 418 21.41 11.42 11.62
CA VAL A 418 20.70 11.25 10.34
C VAL A 418 21.72 11.33 9.20
N PRO A 419 21.64 10.47 8.17
CA PRO A 419 22.45 10.61 6.98
C PRO A 419 22.18 11.96 6.33
N LEU A 420 23.21 12.80 6.24
CA LEU A 420 23.12 14.07 5.52
C LEU A 420 23.48 13.85 4.06
N SER A 421 22.65 14.35 3.15
CA SER A 421 23.02 14.43 1.75
C SER A 421 24.22 15.35 1.61
N LYS A 422 25.14 14.99 0.70
CA LYS A 422 26.35 15.77 0.49
C LYS A 422 26.00 17.08 -0.23
N ASN A 423 26.32 18.20 0.42
CA ASN A 423 26.27 19.50 -0.24
C ASN A 423 27.52 19.69 -1.11
N GLU A 424 27.32 20.11 -2.36
CA GLU A 424 28.36 20.41 -3.33
C GLU A 424 28.36 21.92 -3.66
N GLY A 425 29.49 22.44 -4.11
CA GLY A 425 29.61 23.85 -4.49
C GLY A 425 29.31 24.84 -3.35
N VAL A 426 29.52 24.45 -2.09
CA VAL A 426 29.31 25.34 -0.94
C VAL A 426 30.35 26.46 -0.98
N PRO A 427 29.93 27.74 -0.90
CA PRO A 427 30.85 28.89 -0.85
C PRO A 427 31.84 28.82 0.31
N ASP A 428 33.10 29.20 0.08
CA ASP A 428 34.13 29.26 1.14
C ASP A 428 33.72 30.17 2.29
N GLU A 429 33.00 31.24 1.97
CA GLU A 429 32.52 32.24 2.92
C GLU A 429 31.53 31.66 3.94
N VAL A 430 30.72 30.66 3.53
CA VAL A 430 29.82 29.93 4.43
C VAL A 430 30.64 29.20 5.50
N THR A 431 31.66 28.45 5.08
CA THR A 431 32.52 27.67 5.98
C THR A 431 33.32 28.58 6.90
N ARG A 432 33.85 29.69 6.36
CA ARG A 432 34.60 30.70 7.11
C ARG A 432 33.76 31.32 8.22
N LEU A 433 32.55 31.80 7.89
CA LEU A 433 31.66 32.41 8.87
C LEU A 433 31.11 31.40 9.88
N ALA A 434 30.68 30.21 9.45
CA ALA A 434 30.21 29.17 10.35
C ALA A 434 31.26 28.83 11.42
N SER A 435 32.52 28.66 10.99
CA SER A 435 33.65 28.39 11.90
C SER A 435 33.96 29.58 12.80
N GLN A 436 33.93 30.81 12.27
CA GLN A 436 34.19 32.03 13.05
C GLN A 436 33.13 32.26 14.13
N ILE A 437 31.85 32.10 13.81
CA ILE A 437 30.72 32.31 14.73
C ILE A 437 30.75 31.26 15.85
N THR A 438 31.21 30.04 15.56
CA THR A 438 31.11 28.90 16.48
C THR A 438 32.43 28.48 17.12
N ALA A 439 33.53 29.22 16.90
CA ALA A 439 34.89 28.87 17.33
C ALA A 439 35.00 28.44 18.81
N ASP A 440 34.31 29.15 19.71
CA ASP A 440 34.35 28.89 21.16
C ASP A 440 33.10 28.17 21.70
N ILE A 441 32.24 27.66 20.80
CA ILE A 441 30.95 27.07 21.15
C ILE A 441 30.98 25.56 20.89
N THR A 442 30.95 24.77 21.96
CA THR A 442 30.99 23.30 21.88
C THR A 442 29.61 22.64 21.89
N ASN A 443 28.58 23.33 22.38
CA ASN A 443 27.22 22.79 22.43
C ASN A 443 26.53 23.01 21.08
N PRO A 444 26.08 21.95 20.37
CA PRO A 444 25.48 22.09 19.03
C PRO A 444 24.22 22.97 18.99
N LEU A 445 23.37 22.93 20.02
CA LEU A 445 22.20 23.82 20.08
C LEU A 445 22.62 25.29 20.19
N GLN A 446 23.67 25.58 20.95
CA GLN A 446 24.23 26.93 21.04
C GLN A 446 24.89 27.35 19.72
N GLN A 447 25.52 26.44 18.98
CA GLN A 447 26.04 26.72 17.64
C GLN A 447 24.92 27.13 16.68
N VAL A 448 23.79 26.40 16.68
CA VAL A 448 22.61 26.76 15.88
C VAL A 448 22.09 28.14 16.25
N ARG A 449 21.92 28.42 17.54
CA ARG A 449 21.43 29.72 18.03
C ARG A 449 22.39 30.87 17.74
N ALA A 450 23.70 30.62 17.77
CA ALA A 450 24.72 31.61 17.44
C ALA A 450 24.66 31.99 15.95
N ILE A 451 24.53 31.01 15.05
CA ILE A 451 24.34 31.26 13.61
C ILE A 451 23.03 32.01 13.36
N GLU A 452 21.92 31.56 13.97
CA GLU A 452 20.61 32.23 13.87
C GLU A 452 20.71 33.70 14.31
N SER A 453 21.32 33.96 15.46
CA SER A 453 21.47 35.32 16.02
C SER A 453 22.39 36.17 15.14
N TYR A 454 23.49 35.62 14.65
CA TYR A 454 24.41 36.33 13.76
C TYR A 454 23.71 36.80 12.48
N LEU A 455 22.97 35.90 11.81
CA LEU A 455 22.24 36.21 10.59
C LEU A 455 21.12 37.22 10.83
N LYS A 456 20.46 37.14 11.99
CA LYS A 456 19.41 38.09 12.39
C LYS A 456 19.95 39.48 12.70
N ASP A 457 21.06 39.56 13.45
CA ASP A 457 21.56 40.81 13.99
C ASP A 457 22.44 41.59 12.99
N ASN A 458 23.11 40.88 12.07
CA ASN A 458 23.92 41.48 11.00
C ASN A 458 23.19 41.52 9.64
N GLY A 459 21.96 41.00 9.61
CA GLY A 459 21.14 40.89 8.41
C GLY A 459 20.20 42.08 8.19
N PHE A 460 19.86 42.30 6.93
CA PHE A 460 18.76 43.14 6.49
C PHE A 460 17.81 42.32 5.60
N PHE A 461 16.56 42.16 6.04
CA PHE A 461 15.53 41.46 5.30
C PHE A 461 14.93 42.35 4.20
N SER A 462 14.87 41.86 2.96
CA SER A 462 14.27 42.59 1.84
C SER A 462 13.71 41.67 0.75
N ASN A 463 12.38 41.64 0.63
CA ASN A 463 11.66 41.02 -0.51
C ASN A 463 11.58 41.91 -1.77
N SER A 464 12.38 42.99 -1.82
CA SER A 464 12.43 43.93 -2.96
C SER A 464 13.55 43.60 -3.95
N ASN A 465 13.77 44.45 -4.95
CA ASN A 465 14.93 44.36 -5.85
C ASN A 465 16.28 44.59 -5.15
N ARG A 466 16.27 45.06 -3.89
CA ARG A 466 17.49 45.19 -3.08
C ARG A 466 18.09 43.82 -2.73
N SER A 467 17.27 42.76 -2.63
CA SER A 467 17.78 41.39 -2.59
C SER A 467 17.79 40.81 -4.01
N ARG A 468 18.98 40.47 -4.50
CA ARG A 468 19.14 39.70 -5.75
C ARG A 468 18.53 38.31 -5.54
N ALA A 469 17.65 37.89 -6.44
CA ALA A 469 16.98 36.60 -6.38
C ALA A 469 17.94 35.41 -6.61
N GLY A 470 17.53 34.24 -6.14
CA GLY A 470 18.26 32.99 -6.29
C GLY A 470 19.17 32.66 -5.11
N HIS A 471 19.69 31.44 -5.12
CA HIS A 471 20.52 30.88 -4.05
C HIS A 471 21.71 30.08 -4.60
N ARG A 472 22.20 30.48 -5.78
CA ARG A 472 23.47 29.95 -6.35
C ARG A 472 24.64 30.31 -5.44
N ALA A 473 25.71 29.53 -5.52
CA ALA A 473 26.90 29.70 -4.69
C ALA A 473 27.45 31.14 -4.75
N GLU A 474 27.53 31.73 -5.95
CA GLU A 474 27.94 33.14 -6.12
C GLU A 474 27.04 34.12 -5.35
N ARG A 475 25.73 33.88 -5.34
CA ARG A 475 24.78 34.77 -4.66
C ARG A 475 24.93 34.69 -3.14
N ILE A 476 25.07 33.49 -2.61
CA ILE A 476 25.28 33.25 -1.17
C ILE A 476 26.65 33.77 -0.73
N GLN A 477 27.71 33.53 -1.52
CA GLN A 477 29.03 34.10 -1.27
C GLN A 477 28.95 35.63 -1.19
N THR A 478 28.35 36.27 -2.19
CA THR A 478 28.24 37.74 -2.26
C THR A 478 27.46 38.28 -1.07
N MET A 479 26.30 37.68 -0.76
CA MET A 479 25.47 38.07 0.39
C MET A 479 26.24 38.05 1.71
N LEU A 480 27.07 37.03 1.92
CA LEU A 480 27.81 36.84 3.16
C LEU A 480 29.11 37.66 3.23
N SER A 481 29.62 38.13 2.08
CA SER A 481 30.84 38.94 1.99
C SER A 481 30.59 40.45 2.11
N GLU A 482 29.34 40.88 2.03
CA GLU A 482 28.96 42.30 2.15
C GLU A 482 28.95 42.77 3.61
N ASP A 483 29.25 44.06 3.84
CA ASP A 483 29.21 44.68 5.19
C ASP A 483 27.83 44.57 5.85
N GLN A 484 26.77 44.54 5.04
CA GLN A 484 25.40 44.29 5.46
C GLN A 484 24.84 43.11 4.67
N ILE A 485 24.46 42.05 5.37
CA ILE A 485 23.93 40.83 4.76
C ILE A 485 22.51 41.13 4.26
N VAL A 486 22.30 41.31 2.96
CA VAL A 486 20.97 41.58 2.38
C VAL A 486 20.38 40.32 1.73
N GLY A 487 19.23 39.88 2.22
CA GLY A 487 18.54 38.67 1.74
C GLY A 487 17.04 38.64 2.02
N ASP A 488 16.35 37.64 1.49
CA ASP A 488 14.98 37.25 1.84
C ASP A 488 14.96 35.82 2.44
N ASP A 489 13.76 35.27 2.70
CA ASP A 489 13.62 33.96 3.35
C ASP A 489 14.33 32.83 2.57
N GLU A 490 14.42 32.92 1.24
CA GLU A 490 15.16 31.95 0.42
C GLU A 490 16.65 32.00 0.75
N GLN A 491 17.27 33.19 0.71
CA GLN A 491 18.73 33.25 0.91
C GLN A 491 19.14 33.03 2.37
N TYR A 492 18.37 33.54 3.36
CA TYR A 492 18.66 33.28 4.78
C TYR A 492 18.48 31.81 5.14
N GLY A 493 17.41 31.16 4.65
CA GLY A 493 17.19 29.74 4.88
C GLY A 493 18.32 28.88 4.33
N VAL A 494 18.73 29.16 3.08
CA VAL A 494 19.85 28.47 2.42
C VAL A 494 21.17 28.71 3.15
N ALA A 495 21.50 29.96 3.49
CA ALA A 495 22.75 30.29 4.17
C ALA A 495 22.85 29.58 5.52
N MET A 496 21.79 29.63 6.33
CA MET A 496 21.75 28.95 7.62
C MET A 496 21.89 27.44 7.46
N ALA A 497 21.15 26.81 6.54
CA ALA A 497 21.24 25.37 6.30
C ALA A 497 22.65 24.94 5.86
N LEU A 498 23.30 25.70 4.97
CA LEU A 498 24.67 25.40 4.55
C LEU A 498 25.68 25.57 5.70
N MET A 499 25.56 26.62 6.52
CA MET A 499 26.42 26.83 7.69
C MET A 499 26.30 25.67 8.69
N LEU A 500 25.06 25.23 8.99
CA LEU A 500 24.81 24.09 9.88
C LEU A 500 25.36 22.78 9.31
N GLY A 501 25.18 22.56 8.00
CA GLY A 501 25.73 21.40 7.31
C GLY A 501 27.26 21.33 7.39
N GLN A 502 27.98 22.47 7.33
CA GLN A 502 29.43 22.51 7.51
C GLN A 502 29.88 22.07 8.91
N LEU A 503 29.01 22.25 9.92
CA LEU A 503 29.27 21.82 11.29
C LEU A 503 28.82 20.37 11.55
N GLY A 504 28.28 19.68 10.54
CA GLY A 504 27.73 18.33 10.67
C GLY A 504 26.43 18.29 11.47
N ILE A 505 25.69 19.41 11.55
CA ILE A 505 24.39 19.49 12.21
C ILE A 505 23.30 19.21 11.17
N PRO A 506 22.50 18.13 11.33
CA PRO A 506 21.48 17.74 10.38
C PRO A 506 20.21 18.58 10.43
#